data_AF-A0A3N4KJS7-F1
#
_entry.id   AF-A0A3N4KJS7-F1
#
_cell.length_a   1.000
_cell.length_b   1.000
_cell.length_c   1.000
_cell.angle_alpha   90.00
_cell.angle_beta   90.00
_cell.angle_gamma   90.00
#
_symmetry.space_group_name_H-M   'P 1'
#
loop_
_entity.id
_entity.type
_entity.pdbx_description
1 polymer ?
#
loop_
_entity_poly.entity_id
_entity_poly.type
_entity_poly.pdbx_seq_one_letter_code
_entity_poly.pdbx_strand_id
1 'polypeptide(L)'
;MASKSLVCSLYRKSLKTALSWADGRAMWRITALNLRDAFEANRHVTDPRQLRVLLQRTEEELEKWKHPDPYIPPTAPGGSKYERNIPAPILERMLPGSVLS
;
A
#
# COMPACT_ATOMS: atom_id res chain seq x y z
N MET A 1 1.14 18.33 12.48
CA MET A 1 2.26 18.26 11.52
C MET A 1 2.05 17.03 10.67
N ALA A 2 2.04 17.13 9.33
CA ALA A 2 2.02 15.91 8.52
C ALA A 2 3.38 15.23 8.65
N SER A 3 3.37 13.97 9.06
CA SER A 3 4.61 13.23 9.24
C SER A 3 5.18 12.86 7.87
N LYS A 4 6.51 12.85 7.74
CA LYS A 4 7.20 12.31 6.56
C LYS A 4 6.68 10.92 6.18
N SER A 5 6.31 10.11 7.18
CA SER A 5 5.70 8.79 7.00
C SER A 5 4.36 8.85 6.24
N LEU A 6 3.49 9.81 6.56
CA LEU A 6 2.21 9.99 5.86
C LEU A 6 2.42 10.31 4.37
N VAL A 7 3.31 11.26 4.07
CA VAL A 7 3.64 11.64 2.68
C VAL A 7 4.22 10.45 1.92
N CYS A 8 5.14 9.71 2.53
CA CYS A 8 5.70 8.49 1.92
C CYS A 8 4.64 7.41 1.71
N SER A 9 3.67 7.26 2.63
CA SER A 9 2.56 6.32 2.49
C SER A 9 1.66 6.69 1.31
N LEU A 10 1.28 7.97 1.19
CA LEU A 10 0.49 8.47 0.05
C LEU A 10 1.22 8.27 -1.27
N TYR A 11 2.50 8.63 -1.35
CA TYR A 11 3.30 8.40 -2.55
C TYR A 11 3.32 6.93 -2.97
N ARG A 12 3.51 6.00 -2.02
CA ARG A 12 3.46 4.55 -2.28
C ARG A 12 2.07 4.11 -2.76
N LYS A 13 0.99 4.66 -2.20
CA LYS A 13 -0.38 4.40 -2.66
C LYS A 13 -0.58 4.90 -4.09
N SER A 14 -0.15 6.12 -4.42
CA SER A 14 -0.23 6.68 -5.78
C SER A 14 0.48 5.81 -6.81
N LEU A 15 1.70 5.34 -6.51
CA LEU A 15 2.43 4.45 -7.42
C LEU A 15 1.73 3.10 -7.63
N LYS A 16 1.12 2.52 -6.57
CA LYS A 16 0.37 1.27 -6.65
C LYS A 16 -0.94 1.42 -7.43
N THR A 17 -1.66 2.52 -7.21
CA THR A 17 -2.89 2.83 -7.95
C THR A 17 -2.55 3.01 -9.43
N ALA A 18 -1.52 3.80 -9.75
CA ALA A 18 -1.06 3.97 -11.13
C ALA A 18 -0.61 2.63 -11.77
N LEU A 19 0.03 1.74 -11.01
CA LEU A 19 0.40 0.41 -11.49
C LEU A 19 -0.80 -0.46 -11.82
N SER A 20 -1.87 -0.38 -11.01
CA SER A 20 -3.06 -1.20 -11.19
C SER A 20 -3.83 -0.83 -12.47
N TRP A 21 -3.75 0.43 -12.91
CA TRP A 21 -4.34 0.89 -14.17
C TRP A 21 -3.44 0.73 -15.39
N ALA A 22 -2.14 0.53 -15.20
CA ALA A 22 -1.21 0.56 -16.33
C ALA A 22 -1.22 -0.76 -17.11
N ASP A 23 -1.42 -0.68 -18.42
CA ASP A 23 -1.36 -1.84 -19.32
C ASP A 23 0.03 -2.50 -19.37
N GLY A 24 1.09 -1.72 -19.12
CA GLY A 24 2.47 -2.19 -19.19
C GLY A 24 3.47 -1.32 -18.45
N ARG A 25 4.68 -1.87 -18.24
CA ARG A 25 5.72 -1.24 -17.41
C ARG A 25 6.29 0.05 -18.00
N ALA A 26 6.31 0.19 -19.32
CA ALA A 26 6.78 1.42 -19.98
C ALA A 26 5.83 2.60 -19.68
N MET A 27 4.53 2.40 -19.92
CA MET A 27 3.50 3.40 -19.61
C MET A 27 3.46 3.74 -18.12
N TRP A 28 3.51 2.71 -17.26
CA TRP A 28 3.59 2.93 -15.82
C TRP A 28 4.78 3.79 -15.40
N ARG A 29 5.95 3.59 -16.01
CA ARG A 29 7.17 4.33 -15.67
C ARG A 29 7.03 5.82 -15.98
N ILE A 30 6.39 6.17 -17.09
CA ILE A 30 6.12 7.58 -17.46
C ILE A 30 5.23 8.21 -16.38
N THR A 31 4.12 7.56 -16.04
CA THR A 31 3.21 8.05 -14.99
C THR A 31 3.90 8.14 -13.62
N ALA A 32 4.75 7.18 -13.28
CA ALA A 32 5.50 7.17 -12.02
C ALA A 32 6.50 8.33 -11.92
N LEU A 33 7.14 8.73 -13.03
CA LEU A 33 8.01 9.90 -13.08
C LEU A 33 7.19 11.18 -12.89
N ASN A 34 6.07 11.34 -13.59
CA ASN A 34 5.18 12.49 -13.42
C ASN A 34 4.68 12.62 -11.97
N LEU A 35 4.30 11.51 -11.33
CA LEU A 35 3.94 11.49 -9.91
C LEU A 35 5.11 11.92 -9.03
N ARG A 36 6.34 11.49 -9.34
CA ARG A 36 7.52 11.91 -8.59
C ARG A 36 7.73 13.42 -8.71
N ASP A 37 7.66 13.96 -9.92
CA ASP A 37 7.85 15.39 -10.17
C ASP A 37 6.82 16.23 -9.41
N ALA A 38 5.56 15.78 -9.36
CA ALA A 38 4.51 16.43 -8.58
C ALA A 38 4.80 16.45 -7.07
N PHE A 39 5.32 15.36 -6.51
CA PHE A 39 5.68 15.29 -5.09
C PHE A 39 6.94 16.12 -4.78
N GLU A 40 7.95 16.11 -5.67
CA GLU A 40 9.17 16.91 -5.48
C GLU A 40 8.88 18.41 -5.59
N ALA A 41 7.98 18.84 -6.49
CA ALA A 41 7.55 20.23 -6.62
C ALA A 41 6.95 20.80 -5.32
N ASN A 42 6.33 19.96 -4.50
CA ASN A 42 5.69 20.35 -3.24
C ASN A 42 6.54 20.03 -1.99
N ARG A 43 7.78 19.55 -2.17
CA ARG A 43 8.64 19.07 -1.07
C ARG A 43 9.00 20.14 -0.04
N HIS A 44 9.06 21.40 -0.46
CA HIS A 44 9.48 22.52 0.37
C HIS A 44 8.31 23.32 0.98
N VAL A 45 7.08 22.83 0.86
CA VAL A 45 5.91 23.47 1.50
C VAL A 45 5.99 23.30 3.01
N THR A 46 6.17 24.41 3.73
CA THR A 46 6.31 24.45 5.19
C THR A 46 5.04 24.88 5.92
N ASP A 47 4.15 25.63 5.25
CA ASP A 47 2.88 26.07 5.85
C ASP A 47 1.97 24.86 6.15
N PRO A 48 1.61 24.61 7.43
CA PRO A 48 0.75 23.50 7.80
C PRO A 48 -0.63 23.53 7.15
N ARG A 49 -1.18 24.72 6.81
CA ARG A 49 -2.49 24.83 6.17
C ARG A 49 -2.43 24.36 4.73
N GLN A 50 -1.46 24.88 3.96
CA GLN A 50 -1.20 24.42 2.59
C GLN A 50 -0.92 22.91 2.54
N LEU A 51 -0.11 22.39 3.46
CA LEU A 51 0.21 20.97 3.51
C LEU A 51 -1.04 20.10 3.71
N ARG A 52 -1.96 20.51 4.59
CA ARG A 52 -3.25 19.80 4.77
C ARG A 52 -4.08 19.78 3.50
N VAL A 53 -4.16 20.91 2.80
CA VAL A 53 -4.91 21.00 1.53
C VAL A 53 -4.31 20.07 0.48
N LEU A 54 -2.99 20.02 0.34
CA LEU A 54 -2.31 19.14 -0.62
C LEU A 54 -2.56 17.66 -0.30
N LEU A 55 -2.47 17.28 0.97
CA LEU A 55 -2.72 15.90 1.40
C LEU A 55 -4.16 15.50 1.14
N GLN A 56 -5.12 16.35 1.51
CA GLN A 56 -6.53 16.10 1.27
C GLN A 56 -6.84 15.94 -0.22
N ARG A 57 -6.33 16.83 -1.08
CA ARG A 57 -6.48 16.73 -2.54
C ARG A 57 -5.90 15.42 -3.08
N THR A 58 -4.73 15.02 -2.59
CA THR A 58 -4.09 13.76 -2.98
C THR A 58 -4.96 12.56 -2.56
N GLU A 59 -5.57 12.58 -1.37
CA GLU A 59 -6.47 11.53 -0.91
C GLU A 59 -7.75 11.47 -1.75
N GLU A 60 -8.35 12.61 -2.08
CA GLU A 60 -9.52 12.72 -2.96
C GLU A 60 -9.23 12.18 -4.36
N GLU A 61 -8.07 12.50 -4.93
CA GLU A 61 -7.63 11.96 -6.22
C GLU A 61 -7.43 10.44 -6.16
N LEU A 62 -6.80 9.93 -5.09
CA LEU A 62 -6.59 8.49 -4.92
C LEU A 62 -7.91 7.72 -4.80
N GLU A 63 -8.90 8.28 -4.11
CA GLU A 63 -10.21 7.65 -3.99
C GLU A 63 -10.95 7.67 -5.33
N LYS A 64 -10.89 8.79 -6.06
CA LYS A 64 -11.49 8.92 -7.39
C LYS A 64 -10.91 7.92 -8.39
N TRP A 65 -9.60 7.70 -8.35
CA TRP A 65 -8.89 6.83 -9.28
C TRP A 65 -8.66 5.41 -8.75
N LYS A 66 -9.39 5.01 -7.72
CA LYS A 66 -9.26 3.67 -7.14
C LYS A 66 -9.66 2.61 -8.17
N HIS A 67 -8.75 1.67 -8.45
CA HIS A 67 -9.04 0.55 -9.33
C HIS A 67 -10.04 -0.41 -8.65
N PRO A 68 -11.10 -0.89 -9.35
CA PRO A 68 -12.10 -1.79 -8.75
C PRO A 68 -11.50 -3.14 -8.31
N ASP A 69 -10.50 -3.64 -9.04
CA ASP A 69 -9.77 -4.87 -8.73
C ASP A 69 -8.25 -4.61 -8.69
N PRO A 70 -7.70 -4.04 -7.61
CA PRO A 70 -6.30 -3.62 -7.58
C PRO A 70 -5.34 -4.81 -7.57
N TYR A 71 -4.12 -4.62 -8.09
CA TYR A 71 -3.11 -5.68 -8.04
C TYR A 71 -2.70 -6.00 -6.59
N ILE A 72 -2.93 -7.25 -6.18
CA ILE A 72 -2.52 -7.77 -4.87
C ILE A 72 -1.49 -8.89 -5.09
N PRO A 73 -0.31 -8.82 -4.46
CA PRO A 73 0.67 -9.90 -4.53
C PRO A 73 0.04 -11.23 -4.10
N PRO A 74 0.31 -12.35 -4.78
CA PRO A 74 -0.42 -13.59 -4.56
C PRO A 74 -0.45 -14.07 -3.10
N THR A 75 0.63 -13.86 -2.34
CA THR A 75 0.78 -14.32 -0.94
C THR A 75 0.39 -13.26 0.09
N ALA A 76 0.09 -12.03 -0.32
CA ALA A 76 -0.37 -10.99 0.59
C ALA A 76 -1.86 -11.23 0.97
N PRO A 77 -2.35 -10.67 2.08
CA PRO A 77 -3.77 -10.72 2.41
C PRO A 77 -4.63 -10.27 1.23
N GLY A 78 -5.63 -11.08 0.86
CA GLY A 78 -6.49 -10.86 -0.31
C GLY A 78 -5.91 -11.33 -1.65
N GLY A 79 -4.70 -11.89 -1.67
CA GLY A 79 -4.08 -12.46 -2.87
C GLY A 79 -4.52 -13.90 -3.14
N SER A 80 -4.37 -14.36 -4.39
CA SER A 80 -4.84 -15.68 -4.85
C SER A 80 -4.15 -16.91 -4.23
N LYS A 81 -3.01 -16.70 -3.55
CA LYS A 81 -2.24 -17.73 -2.82
C LYS A 81 -2.16 -17.44 -1.33
N TYR A 82 -2.94 -16.49 -0.82
CA TYR A 82 -3.00 -16.19 0.60
C TYR A 82 -3.52 -17.43 1.35
N GLU A 83 -2.85 -17.79 2.44
CA GLU A 83 -3.25 -18.91 3.32
C GLU A 83 -3.42 -20.28 2.64
N ARG A 84 -2.89 -20.45 1.42
CA ARG A 84 -3.04 -21.71 0.66
C ARG A 84 -2.33 -22.90 1.31
N ASN A 85 -1.21 -22.66 2.00
CA ASN A 85 -0.35 -23.67 2.62
C ASN A 85 0.01 -23.28 4.07
N ILE A 86 -0.99 -23.03 4.93
CA ILE A 86 -0.73 -22.76 6.36
C ILE A 86 -0.23 -24.07 7.01
N PRO A 87 0.85 -24.06 7.81
CA PRO A 87 1.23 -25.24 8.58
C PRO A 87 0.08 -25.66 9.50
N ALA A 88 -0.17 -26.96 9.60
CA ALA A 88 -1.20 -27.48 10.50
C ALA A 88 -0.93 -26.97 11.93
N PRO A 89 -1.97 -26.56 12.67
CA PRO A 89 -1.79 -26.18 14.07
C PRO A 89 -1.20 -27.38 14.81
N ILE A 90 -0.22 -27.11 15.69
CA ILE A 90 0.26 -28.11 16.63
C ILE A 90 -0.88 -28.31 17.62
N LEU A 91 -1.73 -29.29 17.33
CA LEU A 91 -2.58 -29.88 18.35
C LEU A 91 -1.59 -30.59 19.27
N GLU A 92 -1.33 -30.05 20.46
CA GLU A 92 -0.80 -30.86 21.53
C GLU A 92 -1.74 -32.04 21.64
N ARG A 93 -1.33 -33.18 21.08
CA ARG A 93 -1.88 -34.45 21.49
C ARG A 93 -1.52 -34.48 22.95
N MET A 94 -2.49 -34.24 23.83
CA MET A 94 -2.43 -34.73 25.20
C MET A 94 -2.14 -36.22 25.05
N LEU A 95 -0.85 -36.56 25.05
CA LEU A 95 -0.43 -37.93 25.21
C LEU A 95 -0.96 -38.30 26.59
N PRO A 96 -1.76 -39.37 26.74
CA PRO A 96 -2.18 -39.82 28.05
C PRO A 96 -0.92 -40.17 28.84
N GLY A 97 -0.45 -39.26 29.69
CA GLY A 97 0.76 -39.48 30.50
C GLY A 97 1.66 -38.28 30.82
N SER A 98 1.43 -37.05 30.31
CA SER A 98 2.21 -35.89 30.80
C SER A 98 1.67 -35.39 32.14
N VAL A 99 1.94 -36.15 33.19
CA VAL A 99 1.90 -35.68 34.58
C VAL A 99 2.98 -34.60 34.74
N LEU A 100 2.56 -33.40 35.13
CA LEU A 100 3.46 -32.36 35.62
C LEU A 100 4.14 -32.90 36.89
N SER A 101 5.46 -33.11 36.82
CA SER A 101 6.32 -33.34 38.00
C SER A 101 6.81 -32.01 38.55
#